data_AF-A0A412AW77-F1
#
_entry.id   AF-A0A412AW77-F1
#
_cell.length_a   1.000
_cell.length_b   1.000
_cell.length_c   1.000
_cell.angle_alpha   90.00
_cell.angle_beta   90.00
_cell.angle_gamma   90.00
#
_symmetry.space_group_name_H-M   'P 1'
#
loop_
_entity.id
_entity.type
_entity.pdbx_description
1 polymer ?
#
loop_
_entity_poly.entity_id
_entity_poly.type
_entity_poly.pdbx_seq_one_letter_code
_entity_poly.pdbx_strand_id
1 'polypeptide(L)'
;MKAVKAGTEESFDYEAALAALEQEDDLGAICCDSTQGAVLQLLKASAAAASDSGRERVAVGCFSGEDPAAFANQLNCERMMLLCQTPEGKPAGGGLLAAALAGRLAAVADPSAALNGAVLEGITGLSKAFPEEELDILLQNGVAVLEMRAGRAELIRGVSTRTKTDGVSDRTFHDINTVLIIDTVIAGIRVSLKGMLAGARNNEKTRSALATQTAVKLEEYRLQGILDSYRSPVVTASGEDPSVCVVTVEFTAARGLNQIVIQASITV
;
A
#
# COMPACT_ATOMS: atom_id res chain seq x y z
N MET A 1 16.92 -3.73 1.65
CA MET A 1 16.48 -4.31 0.37
C MET A 1 16.79 -5.80 0.39
N LYS A 2 15.79 -6.66 0.13
CA LYS A 2 15.97 -8.10 -0.01
C LYS A 2 15.49 -8.52 -1.39
N ALA A 3 16.25 -9.36 -2.06
CA ALA A 3 15.93 -9.89 -3.37
C ALA A 3 15.92 -11.41 -3.30
N VAL A 4 14.86 -12.03 -3.80
CA VAL A 4 14.75 -13.48 -3.94
C VAL A 4 14.68 -13.79 -5.43
N LYS A 5 15.52 -14.72 -5.87
CA LYS A 5 15.57 -15.14 -7.26
C LYS A 5 14.35 -16.01 -7.56
N ALA A 6 13.49 -15.58 -8.48
CA ALA A 6 12.36 -16.37 -8.96
C ALA A 6 12.79 -17.54 -9.83
N GLY A 7 13.96 -17.49 -10.46
CA GLY A 7 14.43 -18.59 -11.29
C GLY A 7 15.54 -18.17 -12.24
N THR A 8 15.71 -18.92 -13.32
CA THR A 8 16.65 -18.65 -14.40
C THR A 8 15.89 -18.24 -15.65
N GLU A 9 16.60 -17.79 -16.69
CA GLU A 9 15.97 -17.43 -17.98
C GLU A 9 15.15 -18.58 -18.59
N GLU A 10 15.45 -19.84 -18.23
CA GLU A 10 14.80 -21.05 -18.75
C GLU A 10 13.59 -21.50 -17.92
N SER A 11 13.51 -21.09 -16.64
CA SER A 11 12.45 -21.52 -15.72
C SER A 11 12.31 -20.54 -14.57
N PHE A 12 11.10 -19.99 -14.43
CA PHE A 12 10.72 -19.07 -13.36
C PHE A 12 9.68 -19.73 -12.44
N ASP A 13 9.94 -19.67 -11.15
CA ASP A 13 9.09 -20.08 -10.04
C ASP A 13 8.85 -18.88 -9.11
N TYR A 14 7.96 -17.99 -9.54
CA TYR A 14 7.56 -16.82 -8.76
C TYR A 14 6.82 -17.20 -7.47
N GLU A 15 6.13 -18.34 -7.45
CA GLU A 15 5.40 -18.80 -6.27
C GLU A 15 6.37 -19.14 -5.14
N ALA A 16 7.43 -19.91 -5.41
CA ALA A 16 8.46 -20.21 -4.42
C ALA A 16 9.20 -18.95 -3.96
N ALA A 17 9.49 -18.01 -4.86
CA ALA A 17 10.16 -16.77 -4.48
C ALA A 17 9.29 -15.86 -3.60
N LEU A 18 8.00 -15.75 -3.90
CA LEU A 18 7.05 -15.00 -3.09
C LEU A 18 6.85 -15.66 -1.72
N ALA A 19 6.72 -16.99 -1.68
CA ALA A 19 6.64 -17.73 -0.42
C ALA A 19 7.87 -17.52 0.48
N ALA A 20 9.07 -17.42 -0.12
CA ALA A 20 10.27 -17.09 0.63
C ALA A 20 10.24 -15.64 1.16
N LEU A 21 9.75 -14.67 0.39
CA LEU A 21 9.58 -13.29 0.84
C LEU A 21 8.50 -13.16 1.94
N GLU A 22 7.48 -14.01 1.95
CA GLU A 22 6.45 -14.02 2.99
C GLU A 22 6.98 -14.39 4.38
N GLN A 23 8.09 -15.12 4.46
CA GLN A 23 8.75 -15.46 5.73
C GLN A 23 9.60 -14.32 6.29
N GLU A 24 9.80 -13.27 5.52
CA GLU A 24 10.63 -12.14 5.91
C GLU A 24 9.82 -11.10 6.66
N ASP A 25 10.34 -10.68 7.80
CA ASP A 25 9.86 -9.54 8.56
C ASP A 25 10.36 -8.22 7.95
N ASP A 26 9.73 -7.11 8.36
CA ASP A 26 10.17 -5.74 8.03
C ASP A 26 10.25 -5.41 6.52
N LEU A 27 9.40 -6.04 5.70
CA LEU A 27 9.20 -5.69 4.29
C LEU A 27 7.94 -4.84 4.12
N GLY A 28 8.07 -3.53 3.96
CA GLY A 28 6.92 -2.63 3.75
C GLY A 28 6.37 -2.63 2.31
N ALA A 29 7.20 -2.95 1.31
CA ALA A 29 6.79 -3.01 -0.08
C ALA A 29 7.49 -4.17 -0.82
N ILE A 30 6.78 -4.82 -1.74
CA ILE A 30 7.27 -5.89 -2.60
C ILE A 30 6.95 -5.61 -4.07
N CYS A 31 7.76 -6.16 -4.98
CA CYS A 31 7.55 -6.07 -6.42
C CYS A 31 8.08 -7.31 -7.12
N CYS A 32 7.72 -7.49 -8.38
CA CYS A 32 8.36 -8.46 -9.28
C CYS A 32 8.76 -7.81 -10.60
N ASP A 33 9.72 -8.42 -11.28
CA ASP A 33 10.19 -8.02 -12.60
C ASP A 33 9.26 -8.47 -13.74
N SER A 34 8.41 -9.48 -13.50
CA SER A 34 7.39 -9.92 -14.46
C SER A 34 6.28 -8.89 -14.66
N THR A 35 5.82 -8.78 -15.92
CA THR A 35 4.64 -7.99 -16.30
C THR A 35 3.42 -8.84 -16.67
N GLN A 36 3.52 -10.16 -16.49
CA GLN A 36 2.47 -11.11 -16.84
C GLN A 36 1.36 -11.13 -15.79
N GLY A 37 0.10 -11.07 -16.24
CA GLY A 37 -1.05 -11.03 -15.34
C GLY A 37 -1.12 -12.18 -14.33
N ALA A 38 -0.72 -13.39 -14.73
CA ALA A 38 -0.69 -14.55 -13.83
C ALA A 38 0.28 -14.34 -12.64
N VAL A 39 1.47 -13.79 -12.90
CA VAL A 39 2.46 -13.50 -11.84
C VAL A 39 1.98 -12.34 -10.96
N LEU A 40 1.35 -11.33 -11.54
CA LEU A 40 0.80 -10.21 -10.76
C LEU A 40 -0.36 -10.64 -9.83
N GLN A 41 -1.13 -11.66 -10.21
CA GLN A 41 -2.12 -12.28 -9.31
C GLN A 41 -1.46 -13.00 -8.12
N LEU A 42 -0.33 -13.69 -8.34
CA LEU A 42 0.46 -14.28 -7.26
C LEU A 42 1.04 -13.21 -6.34
N LEU A 43 1.62 -12.15 -6.90
CA LEU A 43 2.16 -11.02 -6.14
C LEU A 43 1.09 -10.37 -5.25
N LYS A 44 -0.12 -10.15 -5.81
CA LYS A 44 -1.28 -9.66 -5.04
C LYS A 44 -1.63 -10.60 -3.89
N ALA A 45 -1.74 -11.91 -4.16
CA ALA A 45 -2.08 -12.90 -3.15
C ALA A 45 -1.03 -12.93 -2.02
N SER A 46 0.25 -12.83 -2.37
CA SER A 46 1.36 -12.82 -1.42
C SER A 46 1.32 -11.62 -0.46
N ALA A 47 1.06 -10.41 -0.98
CA ALA A 47 0.91 -9.21 -0.13
C ALA A 47 -0.28 -9.33 0.84
N ALA A 48 -1.41 -9.88 0.37
CA ALA A 48 -2.59 -10.12 1.22
C ALA A 48 -2.30 -11.16 2.31
N ALA A 49 -1.75 -12.32 1.95
CA ALA A 49 -1.44 -13.40 2.89
C ALA A 49 -0.43 -12.97 3.97
N ALA A 50 0.58 -12.18 3.59
CA ALA A 50 1.54 -11.64 4.55
C ALA A 50 0.88 -10.66 5.53
N SER A 51 0.01 -9.78 5.04
CA SER A 51 -0.77 -8.89 5.90
C SER A 51 -1.68 -9.64 6.87
N ASP A 52 -2.39 -10.66 6.40
CA ASP A 52 -3.27 -11.49 7.25
C ASP A 52 -2.46 -12.20 8.35
N SER A 53 -1.17 -12.43 8.11
CA SER A 53 -0.22 -12.98 9.06
C SER A 53 0.47 -11.93 9.96
N GLY A 54 0.02 -10.67 9.92
CA GLY A 54 0.59 -9.57 10.71
C GLY A 54 1.94 -9.05 10.20
N ARG A 55 2.26 -9.29 8.93
CA ARG A 55 3.41 -8.73 8.22
C ARG A 55 2.94 -7.80 7.11
N GLU A 56 2.41 -6.66 7.53
CA GLU A 56 1.83 -5.63 6.68
C GLU A 56 2.77 -5.20 5.56
N ARG A 57 2.29 -5.25 4.32
CA ARG A 57 3.04 -4.85 3.13
C ARG A 57 2.11 -4.51 1.97
N VAL A 58 2.65 -3.76 1.01
CA VAL A 58 2.01 -3.46 -0.27
C VAL A 58 2.81 -4.02 -1.44
N ALA A 59 2.13 -4.43 -2.49
CA ALA A 59 2.71 -4.90 -3.72
C ALA A 59 2.66 -3.81 -4.80
N VAL A 60 3.70 -3.78 -5.64
CA VAL A 60 3.76 -2.96 -6.83
C VAL A 60 4.07 -3.85 -8.03
N GLY A 61 3.21 -3.79 -9.04
CA GLY A 61 3.41 -4.49 -10.30
C GLY A 61 3.29 -3.56 -11.50
N CYS A 62 3.69 -4.06 -12.65
CA CYS A 62 3.45 -3.38 -13.92
C CYS A 62 2.85 -4.36 -14.92
N PHE A 63 1.70 -4.04 -15.49
CA PHE A 63 1.04 -4.90 -16.47
C PHE A 63 1.39 -4.49 -17.91
N SER A 64 1.66 -5.47 -18.76
CA SER A 64 1.98 -5.25 -20.18
C SER A 64 0.89 -5.71 -21.15
N GLY A 65 -0.28 -6.13 -20.65
CA GLY A 65 -1.42 -6.48 -21.51
C GLY A 65 -2.17 -5.26 -22.02
N GLU A 66 -3.17 -5.51 -22.88
CA GLU A 66 -3.86 -4.47 -23.64
C GLU A 66 -4.77 -3.58 -22.79
N ASP A 67 -5.46 -4.16 -21.79
CA ASP A 67 -6.42 -3.44 -20.94
C ASP A 67 -5.99 -3.43 -19.46
N PRO A 68 -5.14 -2.48 -19.05
CA PRO A 68 -4.71 -2.36 -17.66
C PRO A 68 -5.85 -1.98 -16.71
N ALA A 69 -6.87 -1.26 -17.17
CA ALA A 69 -8.01 -0.86 -16.34
C ALA A 69 -8.88 -2.08 -15.98
N ALA A 70 -9.18 -2.94 -16.96
CA ALA A 70 -9.87 -4.21 -16.71
C ALA A 70 -9.05 -5.13 -15.79
N PHE A 71 -7.73 -5.20 -16.00
CA PHE A 71 -6.86 -6.03 -15.15
C PHE A 71 -6.77 -5.50 -13.71
N ALA A 72 -6.66 -4.19 -13.50
CA ALA A 72 -6.72 -3.59 -12.16
C ALA A 72 -8.03 -3.91 -11.45
N ASN A 73 -9.16 -3.78 -12.16
CA ASN A 73 -10.48 -4.17 -11.63
C ASN A 73 -10.59 -5.68 -11.32
N GLN A 74 -9.85 -6.54 -12.03
CA GLN A 74 -9.76 -7.96 -11.71
C GLN A 74 -8.92 -8.22 -10.45
N LEU A 75 -7.83 -7.45 -10.24
CA LEU A 75 -7.02 -7.53 -9.03
C LEU A 75 -7.81 -7.05 -7.80
N ASN A 76 -8.47 -5.88 -7.92
CA ASN A 76 -9.30 -5.23 -6.91
C ASN A 76 -8.77 -5.38 -5.47
N CYS A 77 -7.53 -4.93 -5.23
CA CYS A 77 -6.83 -5.11 -3.98
C CYS A 77 -6.21 -3.79 -3.49
N GLU A 78 -6.46 -3.44 -2.23
CA GLU A 78 -5.98 -2.20 -1.61
C GLU A 78 -4.48 -2.23 -1.39
N ARG A 79 -3.91 -3.43 -1.25
CA ARG A 79 -2.48 -3.65 -1.05
C ARG A 79 -1.72 -3.78 -2.36
N MET A 80 -2.31 -3.46 -3.50
CA MET A 80 -1.65 -3.59 -4.80
C MET A 80 -1.75 -2.29 -5.58
N MET A 81 -0.61 -1.77 -6.01
CA MET A 81 -0.51 -0.71 -7.03
C MET A 81 -0.13 -1.32 -8.38
N LEU A 82 -0.75 -0.84 -9.44
CA LEU A 82 -0.52 -1.33 -10.80
C LEU A 82 -0.08 -0.21 -11.73
N LEU A 83 1.08 -0.36 -12.36
CA LEU A 83 1.57 0.48 -13.46
C LEU A 83 1.25 -0.17 -14.81
N CYS A 84 1.29 0.59 -15.89
CA CYS A 84 1.04 0.10 -17.27
C CYS A 84 1.96 0.67 -18.35
N GLN A 85 3.03 1.35 -17.94
CA GLN A 85 4.06 1.93 -18.80
C GLN A 85 5.35 1.11 -18.71
N THR A 86 6.29 1.32 -19.62
CA THR A 86 7.67 0.81 -19.47
C THR A 86 8.66 1.95 -19.55
N PRO A 87 9.87 1.83 -18.98
CA PRO A 87 10.90 2.84 -19.15
C PRO A 87 11.43 2.81 -20.58
N GLU A 88 11.60 3.99 -21.17
CA GLU A 88 12.13 4.10 -22.53
C GLU A 88 13.60 3.61 -22.59
N GLY A 89 13.94 2.86 -23.64
CA GLY A 89 15.31 2.43 -23.92
C GLY A 89 15.93 1.45 -22.91
N LYS A 90 15.14 0.88 -21.97
CA LYS A 90 15.63 -0.06 -20.96
C LYS A 90 15.08 -1.48 -21.17
N PRO A 91 15.93 -2.52 -21.16
CA PRO A 91 15.51 -3.91 -21.42
C PRO A 91 14.70 -4.51 -20.26
N ALA A 92 14.81 -3.98 -19.05
CA ALA A 92 14.12 -4.48 -17.86
C ALA A 92 12.59 -4.23 -17.85
N GLY A 93 12.05 -3.56 -18.88
CA GLY A 93 10.62 -3.36 -19.06
C GLY A 93 9.90 -2.72 -17.86
N GLY A 94 8.61 -2.99 -17.75
CA GLY A 94 7.74 -2.43 -16.70
C GLY A 94 8.13 -2.82 -15.28
N GLY A 95 8.79 -3.97 -15.09
CA GLY A 95 9.30 -4.42 -13.80
C GLY A 95 10.24 -3.42 -13.13
N LEU A 96 11.03 -2.68 -13.92
CA LEU A 96 11.89 -1.62 -13.39
C LEU A 96 11.10 -0.45 -12.79
N LEU A 97 9.96 -0.06 -13.40
CA LEU A 97 9.11 0.99 -12.83
C LEU A 97 8.45 0.50 -11.54
N ALA A 98 8.00 -0.76 -11.51
CA ALA A 98 7.47 -1.37 -10.30
C ALA A 98 8.49 -1.39 -9.16
N ALA A 99 9.74 -1.74 -9.45
CA ALA A 99 10.84 -1.70 -8.49
C ALA A 99 11.15 -0.28 -8.00
N ALA A 100 11.17 0.72 -8.88
CA ALA A 100 11.41 2.11 -8.51
C ALA A 100 10.30 2.65 -7.59
N LEU A 101 9.03 2.36 -7.91
CA LEU A 101 7.89 2.76 -7.09
C LEU A 101 7.84 1.99 -5.77
N ALA A 102 8.13 0.69 -5.74
CA ALA A 102 8.25 -0.06 -4.48
C ALA A 102 9.37 0.50 -3.59
N GLY A 103 10.51 0.89 -4.18
CA GLY A 103 11.57 1.60 -3.49
C GLY A 103 11.11 2.95 -2.93
N ARG A 104 10.31 3.71 -3.69
CA ARG A 104 9.72 4.96 -3.24
C ARG A 104 8.78 4.76 -2.06
N LEU A 105 7.91 3.75 -2.11
CA LEU A 105 7.00 3.39 -1.01
C LEU A 105 7.76 2.99 0.26
N ALA A 106 8.81 2.17 0.12
CA ALA A 106 9.66 1.77 1.24
C ALA A 106 10.42 2.95 1.88
N ALA A 107 10.59 4.07 1.15
CA ALA A 107 11.24 5.28 1.64
C ALA A 107 10.26 6.32 2.22
N VAL A 108 8.96 6.03 2.26
CA VAL A 108 7.94 6.94 2.83
C VAL A 108 8.14 7.01 4.35
N ALA A 109 8.60 8.17 4.83
CA ALA A 109 8.76 8.41 6.27
C ALA A 109 7.44 8.81 6.94
N ASP A 110 6.60 9.57 6.24
CA ASP A 110 5.27 9.99 6.69
C ASP A 110 4.21 9.33 5.81
N PRO A 111 3.45 8.34 6.31
CA PRO A 111 2.44 7.64 5.51
C PRO A 111 1.25 8.53 5.12
N SER A 112 1.09 9.70 5.75
CA SER A 112 0.01 10.65 5.42
C SER A 112 0.37 11.61 4.30
N ALA A 113 1.66 11.73 3.96
CA ALA A 113 2.12 12.57 2.87
C ALA A 113 1.71 11.97 1.52
N ALA A 114 0.92 12.73 0.75
CA ALA A 114 0.43 12.28 -0.55
C ALA A 114 1.58 11.87 -1.47
N LEU A 115 1.43 10.72 -2.12
CA LEU A 115 2.41 10.23 -3.11
C LEU A 115 2.31 10.93 -4.48
N ASN A 116 1.35 11.83 -4.65
CA ASN A 116 1.16 12.57 -5.88
C ASN A 116 2.37 13.49 -6.12
N GLY A 117 2.90 13.48 -7.35
CA GLY A 117 4.15 14.13 -7.71
C GLY A 117 5.41 13.41 -7.22
N ALA A 118 5.31 12.20 -6.64
CA ALA A 118 6.49 11.48 -6.20
C ALA A 118 7.37 11.09 -7.40
N VAL A 119 8.65 11.49 -7.34
CA VAL A 119 9.64 11.19 -8.38
C VAL A 119 10.12 9.74 -8.25
N LEU A 120 10.14 9.02 -9.37
CA LEU A 120 10.81 7.73 -9.51
C LEU A 120 12.24 7.94 -10.02
N GLU A 121 13.18 7.94 -9.08
CA GLU A 121 14.59 8.19 -9.35
C GLU A 121 15.18 7.18 -10.35
N GLY A 122 16.02 7.68 -11.26
CA GLY A 122 16.67 6.87 -12.29
C GLY A 122 15.78 6.49 -13.48
N ILE A 123 14.52 6.95 -13.53
CA ILE A 123 13.64 6.82 -14.69
C ILE A 123 13.63 8.14 -15.47
N THR A 124 14.19 8.10 -16.67
CA THR A 124 14.43 9.28 -17.52
C THR A 124 13.56 9.34 -18.77
N GLY A 125 12.69 8.34 -18.97
CA GLY A 125 11.79 8.25 -20.11
C GLY A 125 10.74 7.17 -19.90
N LEU A 126 9.58 7.34 -20.53
CA LEU A 126 8.43 6.44 -20.45
C LEU A 126 8.01 6.05 -21.87
N SER A 127 7.53 4.82 -22.03
CA SER A 127 7.14 4.26 -23.32
C SER A 127 5.96 4.97 -23.99
N LYS A 128 5.15 5.68 -23.21
CA LYS A 128 3.97 6.41 -23.67
C LYS A 128 3.57 7.49 -22.66
N ALA A 129 2.99 8.56 -23.19
CA ALA A 129 2.18 9.50 -22.44
C ALA A 129 0.70 9.23 -22.76
N PHE A 130 -0.18 9.51 -21.82
CA PHE A 130 -1.61 9.31 -21.98
C PHE A 130 -2.32 10.65 -22.19
N PRO A 131 -3.32 10.74 -23.08
CA PRO A 131 -4.23 11.88 -23.11
C PRO A 131 -5.03 11.95 -21.79
N GLU A 132 -5.54 13.14 -21.46
CA GLU A 132 -6.23 13.41 -20.18
C GLU A 132 -7.41 12.46 -19.93
N GLU A 133 -8.23 12.20 -20.95
CA GLU A 133 -9.38 11.29 -20.84
C GLU A 133 -8.95 9.85 -20.49
N GLU A 134 -7.87 9.35 -21.09
CA GLU A 134 -7.36 8.00 -20.81
C GLU A 134 -6.71 7.92 -19.43
N LEU A 135 -5.98 8.98 -19.05
CA LEU A 135 -5.39 9.12 -17.72
C LEU A 135 -6.47 9.05 -16.63
N ASP A 136 -7.58 9.78 -16.82
CA ASP A 136 -8.70 9.75 -15.88
C ASP A 136 -9.32 8.36 -15.77
N ILE A 137 -9.51 7.67 -16.89
CA ILE A 137 -10.01 6.28 -16.91
C ILE A 137 -9.06 5.36 -16.14
N LEU A 138 -7.76 5.44 -16.39
CA LEU A 138 -6.76 4.60 -15.74
C LEU A 138 -6.75 4.83 -14.22
N LEU A 139 -6.64 6.08 -13.80
CA LEU A 139 -6.64 6.45 -12.39
C LEU A 139 -7.94 6.02 -11.70
N GLN A 140 -9.10 6.29 -12.31
CA GLN A 140 -10.38 5.88 -11.75
C GLN A 140 -10.55 4.37 -11.64
N ASN A 141 -9.84 3.58 -12.45
CA ASN A 141 -9.89 2.12 -12.40
C ASN A 141 -8.73 1.49 -11.61
N GLY A 142 -7.97 2.29 -10.85
CA GLY A 142 -6.94 1.79 -9.94
C GLY A 142 -5.61 1.46 -10.61
N VAL A 143 -5.34 2.08 -11.77
CA VAL A 143 -4.04 2.05 -12.43
C VAL A 143 -3.28 3.32 -12.07
N ALA A 144 -2.12 3.16 -11.44
CA ALA A 144 -1.20 4.25 -11.18
C ALA A 144 -0.48 4.65 -12.48
N VAL A 145 -0.40 5.94 -12.75
CA VAL A 145 0.15 6.50 -14.00
C VAL A 145 1.33 7.43 -13.68
N LEU A 146 2.36 7.37 -14.52
CA LEU A 146 3.52 8.25 -14.46
C LEU A 146 3.48 9.26 -15.61
N GLU A 147 4.00 10.45 -15.36
CA GLU A 147 4.23 11.48 -16.36
C GLU A 147 5.67 11.98 -16.34
N MET A 148 6.21 12.35 -17.50
CA MET A 148 7.51 12.99 -17.57
C MET A 148 7.37 14.49 -17.30
N ARG A 149 7.96 14.97 -16.20
CA ARG A 149 8.00 16.38 -15.81
C ARG A 149 9.44 16.81 -15.56
N ALA A 150 9.88 17.84 -16.27
CA ALA A 150 11.27 18.33 -16.20
C ALA A 150 12.34 17.22 -16.27
N GLY A 151 12.15 16.24 -17.16
CA GLY A 151 13.08 15.11 -17.36
C GLY A 151 13.02 14.00 -16.30
N ARG A 152 12.05 14.04 -15.39
CA ARG A 152 11.84 13.05 -14.33
C ARG A 152 10.49 12.38 -14.47
N ALA A 153 10.40 11.08 -14.16
CA ALA A 153 9.12 10.39 -14.07
C ALA A 153 8.48 10.69 -12.70
N GLU A 154 7.31 11.31 -12.73
CA GLU A 154 6.53 11.66 -11.55
C GLU A 154 5.23 10.86 -11.51
N LEU A 155 4.87 10.36 -10.33
CA LEU A 155 3.60 9.69 -10.08
C LEU A 155 2.46 10.71 -10.09
N ILE A 156 1.49 10.54 -10.97
CA ILE A 156 0.35 11.45 -11.04
C ILE A 156 -0.51 11.29 -9.77
N ARG A 157 -0.82 10.04 -9.42
CA ARG A 157 -1.56 9.71 -8.20
C ARG A 157 -1.19 8.36 -7.61
N GLY A 158 -1.07 8.30 -6.28
CA GLY A 158 -0.91 7.06 -5.53
C GLY A 158 -2.22 6.28 -5.39
N VAL A 159 -2.62 5.54 -6.41
CA VAL A 159 -3.85 4.73 -6.35
C VAL A 159 -3.55 3.23 -6.16
N SER A 160 -4.38 2.56 -5.37
CA SER A 160 -4.46 1.10 -5.31
C SER A 160 -5.41 0.56 -6.38
N THR A 161 -5.33 -0.73 -6.65
CA THR A 161 -6.27 -1.42 -7.54
C THR A 161 -7.67 -1.59 -6.94
N ARG A 162 -7.89 -1.30 -5.65
CA ARG A 162 -9.22 -1.40 -5.01
C ARG A 162 -10.15 -0.30 -5.52
N THR A 163 -11.21 -0.71 -6.20
CA THR A 163 -12.27 0.18 -6.72
C THR A 163 -13.67 -0.28 -6.30
N LYS A 164 -13.79 -1.50 -5.74
CA LYS A 164 -15.06 -2.09 -5.32
C LYS A 164 -14.95 -2.84 -4.00
N THR A 165 -16.01 -2.79 -3.20
CA THR A 165 -16.25 -3.62 -2.01
C THR A 165 -17.57 -4.34 -2.19
N ASP A 166 -17.58 -5.66 -2.03
CA ASP A 166 -18.75 -6.53 -2.28
C ASP A 166 -19.43 -6.28 -3.64
N GLY A 167 -18.63 -5.97 -4.66
CA GLY A 167 -19.09 -5.70 -6.03
C GLY A 167 -19.62 -4.28 -6.27
N VAL A 168 -19.75 -3.45 -5.22
CA VAL A 168 -20.22 -2.06 -5.31
C VAL A 168 -19.02 -1.11 -5.38
N SER A 169 -19.15 -0.03 -6.15
CA SER A 169 -18.11 1.02 -6.24
C SER A 169 -17.78 1.56 -4.84
N ASP A 170 -16.51 1.50 -4.47
CA ASP A 170 -16.00 1.98 -3.19
C ASP A 170 -14.63 2.63 -3.39
N ARG A 171 -14.47 3.83 -2.84
CA ARG A 171 -13.24 4.65 -2.94
C ARG A 171 -12.45 4.70 -1.63
N THR A 172 -12.91 4.03 -0.58
CA THR A 172 -12.31 4.09 0.77
C THR A 172 -10.82 3.76 0.75
N PHE A 173 -10.43 2.73 0.00
CA PHE A 173 -9.04 2.27 -0.11
C PHE A 173 -8.39 2.58 -1.45
N HIS A 174 -9.02 3.46 -2.25
CA HIS A 174 -8.52 3.77 -3.58
C HIS A 174 -7.21 4.56 -3.52
N ASP A 175 -7.04 5.41 -2.52
CA ASP A 175 -5.77 6.05 -2.19
C ASP A 175 -4.89 5.06 -1.41
N ILE A 176 -3.69 4.78 -1.91
CA ILE A 176 -2.76 3.84 -1.28
C ILE A 176 -2.28 4.35 0.09
N ASN A 177 -2.22 5.68 0.30
CA ASN A 177 -1.83 6.27 1.57
C ASN A 177 -2.75 5.80 2.72
N THR A 178 -4.03 5.53 2.47
CA THR A 178 -4.95 4.95 3.47
C THR A 178 -4.41 3.64 4.03
N VAL A 179 -3.90 2.76 3.18
CA VAL A 179 -3.34 1.46 3.60
C VAL A 179 -2.02 1.66 4.33
N LEU A 180 -1.15 2.54 3.84
CA LEU A 180 0.13 2.85 4.49
C LEU A 180 -0.06 3.41 5.91
N ILE A 181 -1.09 4.25 6.10
CA ILE A 181 -1.45 4.78 7.43
C ILE A 181 -1.91 3.64 8.33
N ILE A 182 -2.83 2.79 7.87
CA ILE A 182 -3.33 1.64 8.66
C ILE A 182 -2.16 0.75 9.08
N ASP A 183 -1.29 0.38 8.14
CA ASP A 183 -0.14 -0.48 8.39
C ASP A 183 0.82 0.16 9.41
N THR A 184 1.12 1.45 9.28
CA THR A 184 1.96 2.20 10.23
C THR A 184 1.35 2.25 11.64
N VAL A 185 0.04 2.47 11.73
CA VAL A 185 -0.68 2.55 13.01
C VAL A 185 -0.69 1.18 13.70
N ILE A 186 -1.06 0.12 13.00
CA ILE A 186 -1.11 -1.24 13.54
C ILE A 186 0.28 -1.73 13.96
N ALA A 187 1.29 -1.56 13.11
CA ALA A 187 2.66 -1.93 13.44
C ALA A 187 3.16 -1.15 14.66
N GLY A 188 2.90 0.16 14.73
CA GLY A 188 3.29 0.99 15.87
C GLY A 188 2.61 0.60 17.19
N ILE A 189 1.32 0.25 17.15
CA ILE A 189 0.61 -0.29 18.32
C ILE A 189 1.23 -1.62 18.74
N ARG A 190 1.46 -2.55 17.80
CA ARG A 190 2.07 -3.86 18.09
C ARG A 190 3.42 -3.71 18.78
N VAL A 191 4.29 -2.82 18.28
CA VAL A 191 5.59 -2.52 18.89
C VAL A 191 5.42 -1.93 20.29
N SER A 192 4.52 -0.95 20.45
CA SER A 192 4.24 -0.29 21.73
C SER A 192 3.77 -1.27 22.82
N LEU A 193 2.95 -2.26 22.44
CA LEU A 193 2.39 -3.23 23.37
C LEU A 193 3.30 -4.44 23.62
N LYS A 194 4.20 -4.79 22.69
CA LYS A 194 5.08 -5.97 22.80
C LYS A 194 5.86 -6.02 24.12
N GLY A 195 6.37 -4.87 24.56
CA GLY A 195 7.13 -4.75 25.82
C GLY A 195 6.30 -5.02 27.07
N MET A 196 4.96 -4.90 27.00
CA MET A 196 4.06 -5.10 28.13
C MET A 196 3.64 -6.56 28.33
N LEU A 197 3.94 -7.45 27.39
CA LEU A 197 3.49 -8.85 27.43
C LEU A 197 4.32 -9.72 28.39
N ALA A 198 5.60 -9.42 28.58
CA ALA A 198 6.51 -10.26 29.34
C ALA A 198 6.08 -10.36 30.83
N GLY A 199 5.64 -11.55 31.25
CA GLY A 199 5.22 -11.83 32.63
C GLY A 199 3.86 -11.23 33.03
N ALA A 200 3.14 -10.60 32.09
CA ALA A 200 1.84 -10.03 32.36
C ALA A 200 0.76 -11.14 32.51
N ARG A 201 -0.22 -10.88 33.38
CA ARG A 201 -1.41 -11.72 33.52
C ARG A 201 -2.56 -11.07 32.77
N ASN A 202 -3.39 -11.85 32.07
CA ASN A 202 -4.61 -11.33 31.48
C ASN A 202 -5.68 -11.07 32.56
N ASN A 203 -5.53 -9.95 33.27
CA ASN A 203 -6.50 -9.45 34.24
C ASN A 203 -6.94 -8.04 33.85
N GLU A 204 -7.96 -7.54 34.54
CA GLU A 204 -8.54 -6.22 34.27
C GLU A 204 -7.49 -5.10 34.32
N LYS A 205 -6.59 -5.11 35.32
CA LYS A 205 -5.53 -4.12 35.46
C LYS A 205 -4.60 -4.10 34.23
N THR A 206 -4.15 -5.26 33.77
CA THR A 206 -3.30 -5.36 32.57
C THR A 206 -4.06 -4.89 31.33
N ARG A 207 -5.33 -5.27 31.17
CA ARG A 207 -6.14 -4.81 30.03
C ARG A 207 -6.36 -3.29 30.04
N SER A 208 -6.62 -2.69 31.20
CA SER A 208 -6.69 -1.23 31.34
C SER A 208 -5.37 -0.56 30.97
N ALA A 209 -4.23 -1.12 31.39
CA ALA A 209 -2.92 -0.60 31.03
C ALA A 209 -2.65 -0.67 29.51
N LEU A 210 -3.02 -1.78 28.87
CA LEU A 210 -2.93 -1.93 27.40
C LEU A 210 -3.82 -0.91 26.67
N ALA A 211 -5.05 -0.69 27.16
CA ALA A 211 -5.97 0.30 26.60
C ALA A 211 -5.38 1.71 26.68
N THR A 212 -4.83 2.10 27.85
CA THR A 212 -4.16 3.40 28.04
C THR A 212 -2.97 3.54 27.11
N GLN A 213 -2.09 2.54 27.03
CA GLN A 213 -0.92 2.60 26.17
C GLN A 213 -1.29 2.70 24.68
N THR A 214 -2.34 1.99 24.27
CA THR A 214 -2.88 2.07 22.90
C THR A 214 -3.44 3.47 22.62
N ALA A 215 -4.18 4.05 23.57
CA ALA A 215 -4.72 5.40 23.44
C ALA A 215 -3.61 6.46 23.33
N VAL A 216 -2.55 6.35 24.14
CA VAL A 216 -1.36 7.21 24.04
C VAL A 216 -0.77 7.12 22.64
N LYS A 217 -0.61 5.90 22.10
CA LYS A 217 -0.03 5.71 20.78
C LYS A 217 -0.89 6.29 19.65
N LEU A 218 -2.21 6.15 19.75
CA LEU A 218 -3.15 6.76 18.79
C LEU A 218 -3.14 8.29 18.88
N GLU A 219 -3.03 8.85 20.08
CA GLU A 219 -2.90 10.30 20.28
C GLU A 219 -1.62 10.86 19.65
N GLU A 220 -0.49 10.15 19.78
CA GLU A 220 0.76 10.52 19.09
C GLU A 220 0.55 10.63 17.58
N TYR A 221 -0.11 9.65 16.97
CA TYR A 221 -0.40 9.67 15.53
C TYR A 221 -1.38 10.77 15.13
N ARG A 222 -2.37 11.07 15.99
CA ARG A 222 -3.28 12.19 15.77
C ARG A 222 -2.54 13.54 15.80
N LEU A 223 -1.64 13.72 16.77
CA LEU A 223 -0.82 14.94 16.87
C LEU A 223 0.18 15.09 15.71
N GLN A 224 0.65 13.98 15.15
CA GLN A 224 1.50 13.95 13.96
C GLN A 224 0.72 14.22 12.66
N GLY A 225 -0.61 14.27 12.70
CA GLY A 225 -1.45 14.44 11.51
C GLY A 225 -1.61 13.17 10.68
N ILE A 226 -1.23 12.00 11.21
CA ILE A 226 -1.46 10.69 10.57
C ILE A 226 -2.91 10.24 10.73
N LEU A 227 -3.55 10.61 11.85
CA LEU A 227 -4.95 10.35 12.14
C LEU A 227 -5.72 11.66 12.30
N ASP A 228 -6.93 11.72 11.75
CA ASP A 228 -7.86 12.83 12.00
C ASP A 228 -8.52 12.67 13.39
N SER A 229 -8.96 11.45 13.70
CA SER A 229 -9.62 11.12 14.97
C SER A 229 -9.51 9.63 15.30
N TYR A 230 -9.75 9.27 16.57
CA TYR A 230 -9.87 7.88 17.02
C TYR A 230 -10.86 7.78 18.18
N ARG A 231 -11.38 6.57 18.43
CA ARG A 231 -12.14 6.25 19.65
C ARG A 231 -11.26 5.57 20.67
N SER A 232 -11.63 5.70 21.95
CA SER A 232 -10.96 5.01 23.05
C SER A 232 -10.84 3.50 22.75
N PRO A 233 -9.63 2.93 22.78
CA PRO A 233 -9.41 1.50 22.54
C PRO A 233 -10.14 0.64 23.57
N VAL A 234 -10.65 -0.50 23.13
CA VAL A 234 -11.28 -1.49 23.98
C VAL A 234 -10.36 -2.71 24.06
N VAL A 235 -10.08 -3.17 25.28
CA VAL A 235 -9.25 -4.36 25.50
C VAL A 235 -10.02 -5.41 26.29
N THR A 236 -10.24 -6.55 25.66
CA THR A 236 -10.98 -7.68 26.23
C THR A 236 -10.12 -8.93 26.27
N ALA A 237 -10.49 -9.91 27.08
CA ALA A 237 -9.97 -11.27 26.90
C ALA A 237 -10.64 -11.90 25.68
N SER A 238 -9.91 -12.73 24.93
CA SER A 238 -10.51 -13.51 23.86
C SER A 238 -11.55 -14.48 24.45
N GLY A 239 -12.66 -14.66 23.73
CA GLY A 239 -13.67 -15.65 24.09
C GLY A 239 -13.22 -17.09 23.85
N GLU A 240 -12.21 -17.30 23.01
CA GLU A 240 -11.69 -18.62 22.64
C GLU A 240 -10.51 -19.04 23.52
N ASP A 241 -9.61 -18.10 23.84
CA ASP A 241 -8.43 -18.33 24.67
C ASP A 241 -8.29 -17.25 25.76
N PRO A 242 -8.55 -17.57 27.03
CA PRO A 242 -8.42 -16.62 28.15
C PRO A 242 -7.00 -16.06 28.35
N SER A 243 -5.97 -16.67 27.77
CA SER A 243 -4.59 -16.15 27.81
C SER A 243 -4.35 -15.02 26.80
N VAL A 244 -5.24 -14.86 25.81
CA VAL A 244 -5.15 -13.87 24.75
C VAL A 244 -5.95 -12.60 25.11
N CYS A 245 -5.34 -11.44 24.90
CA CYS A 245 -6.02 -10.15 24.91
C CYS A 245 -6.34 -9.71 23.48
N VAL A 246 -7.54 -9.19 23.25
CA VAL A 246 -7.94 -8.56 21.99
C VAL A 246 -7.98 -7.06 22.21
N VAL A 247 -7.22 -6.32 21.40
CA VAL A 247 -7.20 -4.85 21.39
C VAL A 247 -7.97 -4.39 20.16
N THR A 248 -9.13 -3.78 20.39
CA THR A 248 -9.97 -3.21 19.32
C THR A 248 -9.71 -1.71 19.24
N VAL A 249 -9.39 -1.23 18.02
CA VAL A 249 -9.15 0.18 17.72
C VAL A 249 -10.08 0.63 16.61
N GLU A 250 -10.51 1.89 16.70
CA GLU A 250 -11.30 2.56 15.67
C GLU A 250 -10.70 3.94 15.43
N PHE A 251 -10.34 4.25 14.19
CA PHE A 251 -9.73 5.52 13.82
C PHE A 251 -10.10 5.96 12.41
N THR A 252 -9.93 7.26 12.17
CA THR A 252 -10.04 7.90 10.86
C THR A 252 -8.64 8.27 10.39
N ALA A 253 -8.16 7.64 9.32
CA ALA A 253 -6.90 8.00 8.68
C ALA A 253 -6.99 9.42 8.11
N ALA A 254 -5.95 10.22 8.34
CA ALA A 254 -5.85 11.54 7.72
C ALA A 254 -5.75 11.40 6.20
N ARG A 255 -6.47 12.25 5.47
CA ARG A 255 -6.41 12.24 4.00
C ARG A 255 -5.44 13.30 3.50
N GLY A 256 -4.46 12.86 2.73
CA GLY A 256 -3.60 13.76 1.97
C GLY A 256 -4.41 14.59 0.96
N LEU A 257 -3.99 15.84 0.76
CA LEU A 257 -4.57 16.67 -0.29
C LEU A 257 -4.19 16.11 -1.66
N ASN A 258 -5.16 15.53 -2.36
CA ASN A 258 -4.91 14.80 -3.60
C ASN A 258 -5.28 15.55 -4.89
N GLN A 259 -6.15 16.54 -4.80
CA GLN A 259 -6.60 17.33 -5.95
C GLN A 259 -6.98 18.73 -5.48
N ILE A 260 -6.68 19.72 -6.30
CA ILE A 260 -7.21 21.08 -6.16
C ILE A 260 -8.09 21.34 -7.38
N VAL A 261 -9.38 21.62 -7.15
CA VAL A 261 -10.32 22.02 -8.21
C VAL A 261 -10.53 23.52 -8.10
N ILE A 262 -10.14 24.25 -9.15
CA ILE A 262 -10.35 25.71 -9.24
C ILE A 262 -11.62 25.95 -10.06
N GLN A 263 -12.60 26.61 -9.48
CA GLN A 263 -13.82 27.04 -10.16
C GLN A 263 -13.83 28.57 -10.28
N ALA A 264 -14.07 29.08 -11.49
CA ALA A 264 -14.19 30.51 -11.76
C ALA A 264 -15.51 30.80 -12.46
N SER A 265 -16.30 31.73 -11.91
CA SER A 265 -17.50 32.28 -12.54
C SER A 265 -17.18 33.67 -13.07
N ILE A 266 -17.27 33.85 -14.39
CA ILE A 266 -16.99 35.12 -15.06
C ILE A 266 -18.33 35.69 -15.53
N THR A 267 -18.70 36.86 -15.01
CA THR A 267 -19.80 37.66 -15.52
C THR A 267 -19.21 38.79 -16.35
N VAL A 268 -19.73 38.97 -17.57
CA VAL A 268 -19.37 40.09 -18.47
C VAL A 268 -20.37 41.21 -18.29
#